data_AF-A0A857JFQ9-F1
#
_entry.id   AF-A0A857JFQ9-F1
#
_cell.length_a   1.000
_cell.length_b   1.000
_cell.length_c   1.000
_cell.angle_alpha   90.00
_cell.angle_beta   90.00
_cell.angle_gamma   90.00
#
_symmetry.space_group_name_H-M   'P 1'
#
loop_
_entity.id
_entity.type
_entity.pdbx_description
1 polymer ?
#
loop_
_entity_poly.entity_id
_entity_poly.type
_entity_poly.pdbx_seq_one_letter_code
_entity_poly.pdbx_strand_id
1 'polypeptide(L)'
;MSIEPDYKNYSTAELEEAMGSIDRASYPERFKTIESELLKSQPVVVNEENPIQEKSIEKPTVPIVTKTDGKIVHFIIRLWCVGLFYIPYNDLYEAYFEGTTYTRHHGLITYSSEPILFTIEIGKSIFFAAILILGFIKNPFDYKALISKPYKRLWRQ
;
A
#
# COMPACT_ATOMS: atom_id res chain seq x y z
N MET A 1 -43.33 6.30 27.88
CA MET A 1 -42.17 5.51 27.41
C MET A 1 -41.04 6.47 27.16
N SER A 2 -40.05 6.56 28.06
CA SER A 2 -38.84 7.35 27.80
C SER A 2 -37.87 6.49 26.99
N ILE A 3 -37.53 6.93 25.78
CA ILE A 3 -36.44 6.34 25.00
C ILE A 3 -35.15 6.62 25.79
N GLU A 4 -34.46 5.58 26.23
CA GLU A 4 -33.13 5.75 26.81
C GLU A 4 -32.13 6.04 25.69
N PRO A 5 -31.38 7.14 25.77
CA PRO A 5 -30.37 7.48 24.77
C PRO A 5 -29.21 6.48 24.81
N ASP A 6 -28.81 5.99 23.64
CA ASP A 6 -27.66 5.10 23.49
C ASP A 6 -26.39 5.92 23.22
N TYR A 7 -25.69 6.28 24.30
CA TYR A 7 -24.49 7.12 24.26
C TYR A 7 -23.28 6.45 23.58
N LYS A 8 -23.34 5.14 23.28
CA LYS A 8 -22.20 4.42 22.66
C LYS A 8 -21.92 4.83 21.21
N ASN A 9 -22.95 5.34 20.52
CA ASN A 9 -22.84 5.75 19.12
C ASN A 9 -22.67 7.27 18.96
N TYR A 10 -22.59 7.99 20.08
CA TYR A 10 -22.44 9.45 20.06
C TYR A 10 -20.99 9.79 19.71
N SER A 11 -20.81 10.79 18.86
CA SER A 11 -19.52 11.43 18.63
C SER A 11 -19.05 12.17 19.88
N THR A 12 -17.75 12.50 19.96
CA THR A 12 -17.19 13.23 21.10
C THR A 12 -17.89 14.55 21.38
N ALA A 13 -18.28 15.29 20.32
CA ALA A 13 -19.01 16.54 20.44
C ALA A 13 -20.43 16.34 21.02
N GLU A 14 -21.13 15.28 20.59
CA GLU A 14 -22.46 14.94 21.09
C GLU A 14 -22.42 14.44 22.55
N LEU A 15 -21.34 13.78 22.96
CA LEU A 15 -21.13 13.38 24.35
C LEU A 15 -20.84 14.59 25.26
N GLU A 16 -20.07 15.57 24.80
CA GLU A 16 -19.83 16.82 25.55
C GLU A 16 -21.12 17.65 25.70
N GLU A 17 -21.92 17.76 24.65
CA GLU A 17 -23.23 18.43 24.69
C GLU A 17 -24.22 17.69 25.61
N ALA A 18 -24.24 16.35 25.55
CA ALA A 18 -25.04 15.53 26.46
C ALA A 18 -24.60 15.71 27.92
N MET A 19 -23.29 15.81 28.18
CA MET A 19 -22.78 16.04 29.53
C MET A 19 -23.15 17.42 30.07
N GLY A 20 -23.16 18.46 29.22
CA GLY A 20 -23.56 19.81 29.61
C GLY A 20 -25.06 20.00 29.81
N SER A 21 -25.89 19.16 29.19
CA SER A 21 -27.36 19.24 29.26
C SER A 21 -27.99 18.35 30.33
N ILE A 22 -27.25 17.38 30.88
CA ILE A 22 -27.76 16.46 31.91
C ILE A 22 -27.62 17.06 33.30
N ASP A 23 -28.74 17.05 34.04
CA ASP A 23 -28.73 17.37 35.47
C ASP A 23 -28.12 16.21 36.28
N ARG A 24 -26.87 16.42 36.73
CA ARG A 24 -26.08 15.46 37.50
C ARG A 24 -26.75 15.05 38.82
N ALA A 25 -27.56 15.93 39.42
CA ALA A 25 -28.24 15.64 40.69
C ALA A 25 -29.39 14.63 40.50
N SER A 26 -30.09 14.73 39.36
CA SER A 26 -31.25 13.89 39.05
C SER A 26 -30.88 12.56 38.38
N TYR A 27 -29.76 12.51 37.64
CA TYR A 27 -29.38 11.31 36.86
C TYR A 27 -27.87 10.98 36.96
N PRO A 28 -27.36 10.58 38.13
CA PRO A 28 -25.94 10.32 38.36
C PRO A 28 -25.37 9.16 37.53
N GLU A 29 -26.19 8.14 37.24
CA GLU A 29 -25.77 6.97 36.45
C GLU A 29 -25.55 7.31 34.96
N ARG A 30 -26.37 8.22 34.40
CA ARG A 30 -26.23 8.68 33.01
C ARG A 30 -24.99 9.56 32.85
N PHE A 31 -24.72 10.40 33.85
CA PHE A 31 -23.51 11.22 33.89
C PHE A 31 -22.24 10.36 33.86
N LYS A 32 -22.16 9.32 34.71
CA LYS A 32 -21.02 8.37 34.73
C LYS A 32 -20.84 7.64 33.40
N THR A 33 -21.95 7.28 32.74
CA THR A 33 -21.90 6.58 31.45
C THR A 33 -21.27 7.48 30.38
N ILE A 34 -21.71 8.73 30.28
CA ILE A 34 -21.16 9.70 29.30
C ILE A 34 -19.71 10.05 29.62
N GLU A 35 -19.37 10.26 30.91
CA GLU A 35 -17.99 10.50 31.35
C GLU A 35 -17.07 9.33 30.95
N SER A 36 -17.53 8.09 31.11
CA SER A 36 -16.76 6.91 30.70
C SER A 36 -16.57 6.79 29.19
N GLU A 37 -17.56 7.19 28.39
CA GLU A 37 -17.45 7.16 26.92
C GLU A 37 -16.59 8.33 26.40
N LEU A 38 -16.59 9.50 27.07
CA LEU A 38 -15.67 10.61 26.79
C LEU A 38 -14.22 10.23 27.08
N LEU A 39 -13.97 9.57 28.21
CA LEU A 39 -12.62 9.10 28.58
C LEU A 39 -12.08 8.04 27.62
N LYS A 40 -12.93 7.17 27.07
CA LYS A 40 -12.53 6.21 26.03
C LYS A 40 -12.21 6.88 24.69
N SER A 41 -12.81 8.03 24.43
CA SER A 41 -12.69 8.73 23.14
C SER A 41 -11.54 9.75 23.10
N GLN A 42 -10.97 10.13 24.26
CA GLN A 42 -9.76 10.94 24.30
C GLN A 42 -8.50 10.10 24.06
N PRO A 43 -7.56 10.55 23.20
CA PRO A 43 -6.29 9.88 23.03
C PRO A 43 -5.48 10.03 24.32
N VAL A 44 -5.22 8.91 25.00
CA VAL A 44 -4.40 8.88 26.21
C VAL A 44 -3.00 9.38 25.88
N VAL A 45 -2.68 10.61 26.32
CA VAL A 45 -1.31 11.11 26.38
C VAL A 45 -0.64 10.47 27.60
N VAL A 46 -0.02 9.31 27.39
CA VAL A 46 0.80 8.65 28.42
C VAL A 46 2.21 9.24 28.35
N ASN A 47 2.56 10.08 29.32
CA ASN A 47 3.96 10.33 29.68
C ASN A 47 4.47 9.10 30.45
N GLU A 48 5.44 8.40 29.89
CA GLU A 48 6.14 7.28 30.52
C GLU A 48 7.24 7.78 31.47
N GLU A 49 7.08 7.58 32.78
CA GLU A 49 8.19 7.34 33.71
C GLU A 49 7.94 6.04 34.49
N ASN A 50 8.54 4.96 33.99
CA ASN A 50 9.10 3.83 34.75
C ASN A 50 8.16 2.84 35.51
N PRO A 51 8.61 1.59 35.76
CA PRO A 51 8.03 0.45 35.05
C PRO A 51 7.50 -0.67 35.97
N ILE A 52 6.91 -1.68 35.33
CA ILE A 52 6.86 -3.12 35.69
C ILE A 52 5.43 -3.70 35.87
N GLN A 53 5.14 -4.60 34.92
CA GLN A 53 4.17 -5.71 34.94
C GLN A 53 2.69 -5.39 34.73
N GLU A 54 2.29 -5.34 33.46
CA GLU A 54 0.90 -5.60 33.09
C GLU A 54 0.79 -6.77 32.12
N LYS A 55 -0.06 -7.70 32.54
CA LYS A 55 -0.40 -8.98 31.92
C LYS A 55 -1.18 -8.68 30.64
N SER A 56 -0.55 -8.93 29.50
CA SER A 56 -1.13 -8.78 28.15
C SER A 56 -2.50 -9.46 28.03
N ILE A 57 -3.58 -8.67 28.08
CA ILE A 57 -4.87 -9.05 27.49
C ILE A 57 -4.79 -8.65 26.02
N GLU A 58 -4.43 -9.65 25.23
CA GLU A 58 -4.29 -9.61 23.79
C GLU A 58 -5.65 -9.27 23.15
N LYS A 59 -5.78 -8.00 22.74
CA LYS A 59 -6.83 -7.55 21.81
C LYS A 59 -6.68 -8.40 20.53
N PRO A 60 -7.76 -9.00 19.98
CA PRO A 60 -7.68 -9.76 18.73
C PRO A 60 -7.51 -8.77 17.58
N THR A 61 -6.29 -8.28 17.45
CA THR A 61 -5.81 -7.60 16.27
C THR A 61 -5.63 -8.72 15.27
N VAL A 62 -6.66 -9.00 14.47
CA VAL A 62 -6.53 -9.90 13.33
C VAL A 62 -5.34 -9.37 12.54
N PRO A 63 -4.19 -10.07 12.51
CA PRO A 63 -3.10 -9.61 11.68
C PRO A 63 -3.65 -9.72 10.27
N ILE A 64 -3.80 -8.60 9.57
CA ILE A 64 -3.94 -8.64 8.12
C ILE A 64 -2.64 -9.29 7.67
N VAL A 65 -2.69 -10.60 7.41
CA VAL A 65 -1.57 -11.38 6.91
C VAL A 65 -1.38 -10.97 5.45
N THR A 66 -0.87 -9.77 5.20
CA THR A 66 -0.14 -9.46 3.97
C THR A 66 1.29 -9.94 4.14
N LYS A 67 1.46 -11.19 4.56
CA LYS A 67 2.73 -11.91 4.40
C LYS A 67 2.82 -12.35 2.95
N THR A 68 2.76 -11.39 2.03
CA THR A 68 3.08 -11.64 0.63
C THR A 68 4.55 -11.99 0.63
N ASP A 69 4.87 -13.24 0.30
CA ASP A 69 6.24 -13.70 0.24
C ASP A 69 7.00 -12.75 -0.69
N GLY A 70 7.96 -11.99 -0.17
CA GLY A 70 8.68 -10.97 -0.93
C GLY A 70 9.28 -11.55 -2.22
N LYS A 71 9.54 -12.86 -2.24
CA LYS A 71 9.97 -13.62 -3.42
C LYS A 71 8.90 -13.69 -4.51
N ILE A 72 7.63 -13.87 -4.16
CA ILE A 72 6.50 -13.89 -5.11
C ILE A 72 6.32 -12.49 -5.71
N VAL A 73 6.41 -11.44 -4.90
CA VAL A 73 6.32 -10.05 -5.38
C VAL A 73 7.47 -9.75 -6.37
N HIS A 74 8.70 -10.14 -6.04
CA HIS A 74 9.84 -9.98 -6.94
C HIS A 74 9.70 -10.78 -8.23
N PHE A 75 9.13 -11.99 -8.16
CA PHE A 75 8.86 -12.82 -9.33
C PHE A 75 7.81 -12.17 -10.25
N ILE A 76 6.72 -11.66 -9.68
CA ILE A 76 5.67 -10.94 -10.42
C ILE A 76 6.27 -9.70 -11.09
N ILE A 77 6.99 -8.86 -10.35
CA ILE A 77 7.63 -7.66 -10.89
C ILE A 77 8.56 -8.02 -12.06
N ARG A 78 9.36 -9.09 -11.96
CA ARG A 78 10.22 -9.54 -13.07
C ARG A 78 9.44 -9.97 -14.30
N LEU A 79 8.35 -10.73 -14.14
CA LEU A 79 7.51 -11.15 -15.26
C LEU A 79 6.90 -9.92 -15.97
N TRP A 80 6.46 -8.93 -15.20
CA TRP A 80 5.99 -7.65 -15.73
C TRP A 80 7.11 -6.88 -16.43
N CYS A 81 8.32 -6.85 -15.90
CA CYS A 81 9.45 -6.17 -16.55
C CYS A 81 9.81 -6.80 -17.91
N VAL A 82 9.69 -8.12 -18.09
CA VAL A 82 9.87 -8.76 -19.41
C VAL A 82 8.78 -8.31 -20.38
N GLY A 83 7.51 -8.33 -19.94
CA GLY A 83 6.39 -7.88 -20.78
C GLY A 83 6.48 -6.40 -21.15
N LEU A 84 6.88 -5.55 -20.19
CA LEU A 84 7.05 -4.11 -20.40
C LEU A 84 8.24 -3.78 -21.29
N PHE A 85 9.23 -4.67 -21.43
CA PHE A 85 10.37 -4.47 -22.32
C PHE A 85 9.97 -4.44 -23.80
N TYR A 86 8.85 -5.07 -24.15
CA TYR A 86 8.31 -5.10 -25.51
C TYR A 86 7.97 -3.70 -26.03
N ILE A 87 7.50 -2.81 -25.17
CA ILE A 87 7.06 -1.46 -25.53
C ILE A 87 8.23 -0.61 -26.07
N PRO A 88 9.30 -0.34 -25.29
CA PRO A 88 10.43 0.45 -25.78
C PRO A 88 11.17 -0.28 -26.91
N TYR A 89 11.16 -1.62 -26.94
CA TYR A 89 11.75 -2.38 -28.04
C TYR A 89 11.06 -2.10 -29.37
N ASN A 90 9.73 -2.17 -29.41
CA ASN A 90 8.97 -1.89 -30.64
C ASN A 90 9.18 -0.44 -31.11
N ASP A 91 9.08 0.53 -30.20
CA ASP A 91 9.28 1.95 -30.54
C ASP A 91 10.68 2.18 -31.14
N LEU A 92 11.72 1.57 -30.56
CA LEU A 92 13.10 1.68 -31.06
C LEU A 92 13.31 0.92 -32.37
N TYR A 93 12.66 -0.23 -32.53
CA TYR A 93 12.70 -1.01 -33.76
C TYR A 93 12.09 -0.23 -34.93
N GLU A 94 10.90 0.35 -34.72
CA GLU A 94 10.22 1.18 -35.72
C GLU A 94 11.06 2.42 -36.05
N ALA A 95 11.58 3.11 -35.03
CA ALA A 95 12.48 4.25 -35.23
C ALA A 95 13.74 3.91 -36.04
N TYR A 96 14.31 2.71 -35.83
CA TYR A 96 15.53 2.29 -36.50
C TYR A 96 15.29 1.84 -37.95
N PHE A 97 14.23 1.06 -38.20
CA PHE A 97 13.95 0.49 -39.52
C PHE A 97 13.11 1.42 -40.41
N GLU A 98 12.07 2.03 -39.84
CA GLU A 98 11.12 2.85 -40.59
C GLU A 98 11.47 4.34 -40.53
N GLY A 99 12.33 4.74 -39.59
CA GLY A 99 12.71 6.15 -39.40
C GLY A 99 11.59 6.98 -38.79
N THR A 100 10.61 6.31 -38.18
CA THR A 100 9.37 6.89 -37.70
C THR A 100 9.09 6.51 -36.26
N THR A 101 8.38 7.37 -35.55
CA THR A 101 7.81 7.05 -34.24
C THR A 101 6.38 7.54 -34.17
N TYR A 102 5.58 6.94 -33.28
CA TYR A 102 4.19 7.31 -33.10
C TYR A 102 3.97 8.02 -31.77
N THR A 103 3.26 9.14 -31.81
CA THR A 103 2.76 9.82 -30.62
C THR A 103 1.24 9.97 -30.72
N ARG A 104 0.55 9.92 -29.58
CA ARG A 104 -0.92 10.04 -29.57
C ARG A 104 -1.42 11.39 -30.07
N HIS A 105 -0.64 12.46 -29.91
CA HIS A 105 -1.06 13.81 -30.27
C HIS A 105 -0.57 14.28 -31.64
N HIS A 106 0.65 13.91 -32.06
CA HIS A 106 1.18 14.30 -33.38
C HIS A 106 1.05 13.18 -34.42
N GLY A 107 0.61 11.99 -34.01
CA GLY A 107 0.54 10.83 -34.89
C GLY A 107 1.94 10.34 -35.23
N LEU A 108 2.15 10.01 -36.50
CA LEU A 108 3.40 9.50 -37.05
C LEU A 108 4.37 10.67 -37.28
N ILE A 109 5.50 10.66 -36.56
CA ILE A 109 6.53 11.68 -36.62
C ILE A 109 7.85 11.09 -37.14
N THR A 110 8.64 11.92 -37.82
CA THR A 110 9.93 11.55 -38.39
C THR A 110 10.99 12.55 -37.97
N TYR A 111 12.26 12.16 -38.05
CA TYR A 111 13.37 13.09 -37.77
C TYR A 111 13.37 14.31 -38.71
N SER A 112 12.95 14.13 -39.97
CA SER A 112 12.92 15.22 -40.96
C SER A 112 11.80 16.22 -40.72
N SER A 113 10.65 15.79 -40.19
CA SER A 113 9.50 16.67 -39.93
C SER A 113 9.61 17.35 -38.57
N GLU A 114 9.90 16.59 -37.51
CA GLU A 114 9.92 17.07 -36.13
C GLU A 114 11.13 16.49 -35.37
N PRO A 115 12.36 16.98 -35.64
CA PRO A 115 13.59 16.36 -35.12
C PRO A 115 13.67 16.35 -33.60
N ILE A 116 13.19 17.41 -32.94
CA ILE A 116 13.23 17.54 -31.48
C ILE A 116 12.29 16.52 -30.85
N LEU A 117 11.04 16.44 -31.31
CA LEU A 117 10.04 15.54 -30.73
C LEU A 117 10.44 14.07 -30.97
N PHE A 118 10.91 13.76 -32.17
CA PHE A 118 11.43 12.42 -32.51
C PHE A 118 12.59 12.01 -31.60
N THR A 119 13.54 12.92 -31.36
CA THR A 119 14.69 12.66 -30.47
C THR A 119 14.24 12.45 -29.01
N ILE A 120 13.25 13.22 -28.54
CA ILE A 120 12.68 13.06 -27.20
C ILE A 120 12.00 11.68 -27.06
N GLU A 121 11.22 11.26 -28.04
CA GLU A 121 10.53 9.96 -28.00
C GLU A 121 11.52 8.78 -27.99
N ILE A 122 12.55 8.84 -28.84
CA ILE A 122 13.63 7.84 -28.82
C ILE A 122 14.36 7.86 -27.47
N GLY A 123 14.71 9.06 -26.98
CA GLY A 123 15.40 9.23 -25.69
C GLY A 123 14.59 8.65 -24.53
N LYS A 124 13.27 8.85 -24.53
CA LYS A 124 12.32 8.27 -23.58
C LYS A 124 12.38 6.74 -23.63
N SER A 125 12.31 6.13 -24.81
CA SER A 125 12.35 4.68 -24.97
C SER A 125 13.68 4.06 -24.55
N ILE A 126 14.82 4.71 -24.87
CA ILE A 126 16.15 4.29 -24.39
C ILE A 126 16.22 4.35 -22.86
N PHE A 127 15.75 5.45 -22.26
CA PHE A 127 15.76 5.64 -20.81
C PHE A 127 14.93 4.57 -20.09
N PHE A 128 13.73 4.27 -20.59
CA PHE A 128 12.89 3.20 -20.04
C PHE A 128 13.55 1.82 -20.18
N ALA A 129 14.12 1.49 -21.34
CA ALA A 129 14.84 0.25 -21.53
C ALA A 129 16.02 0.11 -20.55
N ALA A 130 16.79 1.20 -20.34
CA ALA A 130 17.90 1.23 -19.40
C ALA A 130 17.47 0.96 -17.95
N ILE A 131 16.37 1.57 -17.50
CA ILE A 131 15.82 1.32 -16.14
C ILE A 131 15.43 -0.14 -15.98
N LEU A 132 14.75 -0.72 -16.98
CA LEU A 132 14.34 -2.13 -16.95
C LEU A 132 15.56 -3.05 -16.87
N ILE A 133 16.59 -2.82 -17.70
CA ILE A 133 17.84 -3.59 -17.68
C ILE A 133 18.54 -3.47 -16.33
N LEU A 134 18.65 -2.25 -15.77
CA LEU A 134 19.27 -2.04 -14.46
C LEU A 134 18.50 -2.76 -13.34
N GLY A 135 17.17 -2.78 -13.41
CA GLY A 135 16.32 -3.55 -12.51
C GLY A 135 16.59 -5.05 -12.55
N PHE A 136 16.87 -5.61 -13.73
CA PHE A 136 17.29 -7.00 -13.89
C PHE A 136 18.70 -7.26 -13.36
N ILE A 137 19.68 -6.41 -13.71
CA ILE A 137 21.09 -6.60 -13.31
C ILE A 137 21.27 -6.53 -11.80
N LYS A 138 20.66 -5.54 -11.13
CA LYS A 138 20.78 -5.36 -9.68
C LYS A 138 20.03 -6.43 -8.88
N ASN A 139 19.19 -7.21 -9.52
CA ASN A 139 18.39 -8.23 -8.87
C ASN A 139 18.55 -9.55 -9.63
N PRO A 140 19.73 -10.19 -9.59
CA PRO A 140 19.97 -11.45 -10.29
C PRO A 140 19.11 -12.58 -9.70
N PHE A 141 18.68 -13.50 -10.55
CA PHE A 141 17.86 -14.63 -10.15
C PHE A 141 18.72 -15.60 -9.31
N ASP A 142 18.45 -15.71 -8.01
CA ASP A 142 19.12 -16.72 -7.18
C ASP A 142 18.46 -18.09 -7.42
N TYR A 143 18.90 -18.75 -8.49
CA TYR A 143 18.45 -20.09 -8.88
C TYR A 143 18.82 -21.16 -7.84
N LYS A 144 19.81 -20.90 -6.98
CA LYS A 144 20.24 -21.86 -5.94
C LYS A 144 19.17 -22.07 -4.88
N ALA A 145 18.38 -21.04 -4.57
CA ALA A 145 17.29 -21.11 -3.60
C ALA A 145 16.07 -21.94 -4.08
N LEU A 146 15.90 -22.10 -5.39
CA LEU A 146 14.81 -22.91 -5.97
C LEU A 146 15.13 -24.41 -5.97
N ILE A 147 16.41 -24.75 -6.15
CA ILE A 147 16.90 -26.14 -6.28
C ILE A 147 17.17 -26.76 -4.89
N SER A 148 17.38 -25.94 -3.85
CA SER A 148 17.77 -26.42 -2.52
C SER A 148 16.61 -26.85 -1.61
N LYS A 149 15.36 -26.90 -2.07
CA LYS A 149 14.27 -27.51 -1.27
C LYS A 149 14.22 -29.01 -1.56
N PRO A 150 14.79 -29.88 -0.70
CA PRO A 150 14.56 -31.31 -0.84
C PRO A 150 13.06 -31.56 -0.63
N TYR A 151 12.46 -32.27 -1.59
CA TYR A 151 11.13 -32.86 -1.49
C TYR A 151 11.12 -33.85 -0.31
N LYS A 152 11.00 -33.36 0.92
CA LYS A 152 10.89 -34.21 2.11
C LYS A 152 9.45 -34.22 2.60
N ARG A 153 8.91 -35.44 2.63
CA ARG A 153 7.66 -35.93 3.25
C ARG A 153 6.38 -35.63 2.49
N LEU A 154 5.92 -36.63 1.73
CA LEU A 154 4.48 -36.90 1.58
C LEU A 154 4.13 -38.39 1.38
N TRP A 155 5.07 -39.33 1.58
CA TRP A 155 4.77 -40.77 1.46
C TRP A 155 5.42 -41.60 2.58
N ARG A 156 4.66 -41.79 3.66
CA ARG A 156 4.52 -43.02 4.47
C ARG A 156 3.77 -42.69 5.76
N GLN A 157 2.44 -42.72 5.65
CA GLN A 157 1.59 -43.27 6.71
C GLN A 157 1.52 -44.78 6.50
#